data_AF-A0A1I6VC48-F1
#
_entry.id   AF-A0A1I6VC48-F1
#
_cell.length_a   1.000
_cell.length_b   1.000
_cell.length_c   1.000
_cell.angle_alpha   90.00
_cell.angle_beta   90.00
_cell.angle_gamma   90.00
#
_symmetry.space_group_name_H-M   'P 1'
#
loop_
_entity.id
_entity.type
_entity.pdbx_description
1 polymer ?
#
loop_
_entity_poly.entity_id
_entity_poly.type
_entity_poly.pdbx_seq_one_letter_code
_entity_poly.pdbx_strand_id
1 'polypeptide(L)'
;MLRKFQSLVLGTLCLSVVSGCSGKVSEVALVSGAGDHAVEAKAEVNKSISLVDGRTGKEVKNIDLASLGYFEDEKTFKKEVAKVVSEIAKSVDTKMVPSRMKSDGTWVEGKPSYELMEKELIDKLMNAGMWDSSYQLPIVEKKPVATAEAGRGNGTVIGRFETNLGGSTGGRIENIRLSSNTVNGVVLGKGDRFSFNSLVGDTTPDKGYQLGKEIVDGKLVDGYGGGVCQTSSTLFNAADQAGLKMVERSTHSKEVGYVPKGRDATIAYPYLDLVFENASDNPVKLVMFIDGQKLIAEVHAV
;
A
#
# COMPACT_ATOMS: atom_id res chain seq x y z
N MET A 1 -1.02 8.02 -36.39
CA MET A 1 -0.56 6.62 -36.21
C MET A 1 -1.69 5.89 -35.49
N LEU A 2 -2.63 5.30 -36.23
CA LEU A 2 -3.81 4.64 -35.65
C LEU A 2 -3.36 3.40 -34.87
N ARG A 3 -3.66 3.35 -33.56
CA ARG A 3 -3.47 2.12 -32.76
C ARG A 3 -4.35 1.02 -33.35
N LYS A 4 -3.75 -0.14 -33.59
CA LYS A 4 -4.36 -1.27 -34.32
C LYS A 4 -5.62 -1.75 -33.60
N PHE A 5 -6.77 -1.59 -34.24
CA PHE A 5 -7.99 -2.30 -33.90
C PHE A 5 -7.81 -3.78 -34.23
N GLN A 6 -7.87 -4.66 -33.23
CA GLN A 6 -8.22 -6.05 -33.46
C GLN A 6 -9.70 -6.21 -33.06
N SER A 7 -10.59 -6.02 -34.03
CA SER A 7 -11.96 -6.53 -33.96
C SER A 7 -12.09 -7.67 -34.94
N LEU A 8 -12.24 -8.89 -34.42
CA LEU A 8 -12.65 -10.03 -35.21
C LEU A 8 -14.16 -9.92 -35.39
N VAL A 9 -14.61 -9.23 -36.44
CA VAL A 9 -16.02 -9.21 -36.85
C VAL A 9 -16.17 -10.19 -38.01
N LEU A 10 -16.71 -11.37 -37.70
CA LEU A 10 -17.16 -12.32 -38.72
C LEU A 10 -18.52 -11.82 -39.23
N GLY A 11 -18.53 -11.16 -40.39
CA GLY A 11 -19.74 -10.68 -41.04
C GLY A 11 -19.63 -10.85 -42.55
N THR A 12 -20.45 -11.74 -43.10
CA THR A 12 -20.55 -12.12 -44.52
C THR A 12 -20.78 -10.91 -45.44
N LEU A 13 -19.95 -10.80 -46.48
CA LEU A 13 -19.94 -9.74 -47.48
C LEU A 13 -20.71 -10.19 -48.73
N CYS A 14 -21.87 -9.58 -49.03
CA CYS A 14 -22.49 -9.69 -50.35
C CYS A 14 -22.24 -8.37 -51.11
N LEU A 15 -21.39 -8.42 -52.13
CA LEU A 15 -21.15 -7.32 -53.06
C LEU A 15 -22.23 -7.29 -54.15
N SER A 16 -22.80 -6.11 -54.39
CA SER A 16 -23.32 -5.75 -55.71
C SER A 16 -22.72 -4.42 -56.15
N VAL A 17 -22.00 -4.46 -57.26
CA VAL A 17 -21.32 -3.33 -57.91
C VAL A 17 -22.33 -2.56 -58.75
N VAL A 18 -22.41 -1.24 -58.60
CA VAL A 18 -22.96 -0.35 -59.65
C VAL A 18 -22.04 0.84 -59.85
N SER A 19 -21.70 1.05 -61.13
CA SER A 19 -20.78 2.04 -61.70
C SER A 19 -21.43 3.42 -61.86
N GLY A 20 -20.69 4.51 -61.59
CA GLY A 20 -20.96 5.82 -62.21
C GLY A 20 -20.68 7.08 -61.38
N CYS A 21 -19.57 7.75 -61.69
CA CYS A 21 -19.28 9.20 -61.66
C CYS A 21 -19.45 10.08 -60.39
N SER A 22 -18.29 10.57 -59.90
CA SER A 22 -18.00 11.93 -59.39
C SER A 22 -18.89 12.52 -58.27
N GLY A 23 -18.44 12.39 -57.02
CA GLY A 23 -18.92 13.19 -55.88
C GLY A 23 -18.21 12.79 -54.58
N LYS A 24 -17.94 13.75 -53.69
CA LYS A 24 -17.23 13.58 -52.40
C LYS A 24 -17.80 12.41 -51.57
N VAL A 25 -16.90 11.59 -51.01
CA VAL A 25 -17.25 10.50 -50.07
C VAL A 25 -17.53 11.10 -48.69
N SER A 26 -18.80 11.21 -48.35
CA SER A 26 -19.31 11.24 -46.98
C SER A 26 -20.70 10.60 -47.00
N GLU A 27 -20.93 9.69 -46.06
CA GLU A 27 -22.13 8.87 -45.83
C GLU A 27 -22.22 7.55 -46.61
N VAL A 28 -22.06 6.46 -45.87
CA VAL A 28 -22.67 5.16 -46.19
C VAL A 28 -23.94 5.08 -45.34
N ALA A 29 -25.09 5.31 -45.96
CA ALA A 29 -26.40 5.07 -45.34
C ALA A 29 -26.83 3.63 -45.59
N LEU A 30 -27.05 2.86 -44.52
CA LEU A 30 -27.80 1.60 -44.57
C LEU A 30 -29.30 1.95 -44.59
N VAL A 31 -29.96 1.74 -45.72
CA VAL A 31 -31.43 1.81 -45.79
C VAL A 31 -32.00 0.41 -45.57
N SER A 32 -32.48 0.12 -44.36
CA SER A 32 -33.48 -0.95 -44.16
C SER A 32 -34.86 -0.29 -44.13
N GLY A 33 -35.69 -0.60 -45.13
CA GLY A 33 -37.05 -0.09 -45.21
C GLY A 33 -37.97 -0.60 -44.10
N ALA A 34 -39.00 0.23 -43.86
CA ALA A 34 -40.22 0.02 -43.07
C ALA A 34 -40.14 0.29 -41.55
N GLY A 35 -40.52 1.52 -41.18
CA GLY A 35 -40.89 1.92 -39.83
C GLY A 35 -40.42 3.33 -39.50
N ASP A 36 -41.28 4.34 -39.70
CA ASP A 36 -41.02 5.75 -39.38
C ASP A 36 -40.86 5.96 -37.87
N HIS A 37 -39.68 5.65 -37.36
CA HIS A 37 -39.04 6.31 -36.23
C HIS A 37 -37.54 6.07 -36.39
N ALA A 38 -36.83 7.05 -36.96
CA ALA A 38 -35.39 7.08 -36.89
C ALA A 38 -34.99 7.17 -35.41
N VAL A 39 -34.72 6.03 -34.77
CA VAL A 39 -33.99 6.02 -33.51
C VAL A 39 -32.56 6.36 -33.87
N GLU A 40 -32.24 7.66 -33.89
CA GLU A 40 -30.86 8.10 -33.81
C GLU A 40 -30.31 7.59 -32.47
N ALA A 41 -29.66 6.41 -32.49
CA ALA A 41 -28.74 6.05 -31.44
C ALA A 41 -27.54 7.00 -31.55
N LYS A 42 -27.68 8.22 -31.02
CA LYS A 42 -26.53 9.05 -30.67
C LYS A 42 -25.83 8.32 -29.53
N ALA A 43 -24.99 7.35 -29.88
CA ALA A 43 -24.06 6.78 -28.94
C ALA A 43 -23.11 7.91 -28.56
N GLU A 44 -23.38 8.58 -27.44
CA GLU A 44 -22.50 9.60 -26.88
C GLU A 44 -21.13 8.94 -26.72
N VAL A 45 -20.14 9.49 -27.43
CA VAL A 45 -18.75 9.06 -27.29
C VAL A 45 -18.36 9.34 -25.84
N ASN A 46 -18.29 8.29 -25.02
CA ASN A 46 -17.88 8.44 -23.64
C ASN A 46 -16.37 8.62 -23.62
N LYS A 47 -15.94 9.87 -23.45
CA LYS A 47 -14.51 10.22 -23.36
C LYS A 47 -13.96 10.00 -21.95
N SER A 48 -14.82 9.64 -21.00
CA SER A 48 -14.43 9.44 -19.62
C SER A 48 -14.64 8.01 -19.13
N ILE A 49 -13.73 7.60 -18.24
CA ILE A 49 -13.77 6.29 -17.60
C ILE A 49 -13.92 6.50 -16.09
N SER A 50 -14.95 5.87 -15.53
CA SER A 50 -15.12 5.77 -14.09
C SER A 50 -14.25 4.64 -13.53
N LEU A 51 -13.36 4.96 -12.59
CA LEU A 51 -12.54 3.99 -11.88
C LEU A 51 -13.19 3.68 -10.54
N VAL A 52 -13.63 2.43 -10.38
CA VAL A 52 -14.47 1.98 -9.26
C VAL A 52 -13.70 1.01 -8.38
N ASP A 53 -13.76 1.21 -7.07
CA ASP A 53 -13.27 0.23 -6.10
C ASP A 53 -14.29 -0.91 -5.98
N GLY A 54 -13.93 -2.08 -6.51
CA GLY A 54 -14.80 -3.26 -6.49
C GLY A 54 -15.21 -3.75 -5.10
N ARG A 55 -14.48 -3.38 -4.04
CA ARG A 55 -14.77 -3.77 -2.65
C ARG A 55 -15.93 -2.96 -2.06
N THR A 56 -16.04 -1.70 -2.46
CA THR A 56 -17.01 -0.76 -1.89
C THR A 56 -18.09 -0.33 -2.88
N GLY A 57 -17.88 -0.57 -4.17
CA GLY A 57 -18.73 -0.08 -5.25
C GLY A 57 -18.63 1.45 -5.47
N LYS A 58 -17.73 2.14 -4.77
CA LYS A 58 -17.58 3.59 -4.88
C LYS A 58 -16.68 3.97 -6.05
N GLU A 59 -17.07 5.01 -6.79
CA GLU A 59 -16.19 5.67 -7.74
C GLU A 59 -15.03 6.33 -6.97
N VAL A 60 -13.81 5.96 -7.34
CA VAL A 60 -12.57 6.52 -6.77
C VAL A 60 -12.12 7.72 -7.59
N LYS A 61 -12.22 7.64 -8.91
CA LYS A 61 -11.85 8.74 -9.81
C LYS A 61 -12.55 8.59 -11.16
N ASN A 62 -13.02 9.70 -11.70
CA ASN A 62 -13.47 9.78 -13.09
C ASN A 62 -12.36 10.45 -13.92
N ILE A 63 -11.90 9.79 -14.97
CA ILE A 63 -10.80 10.28 -15.82
C ILE A 63 -11.33 10.65 -17.21
N ASP A 64 -11.00 11.83 -17.72
CA ASP A 64 -11.22 12.18 -19.13
C ASP A 64 -9.99 11.81 -19.94
N LEU A 65 -10.11 10.84 -20.85
CA LEU A 65 -8.99 10.36 -21.67
C LEU A 65 -8.41 11.48 -22.55
N ALA A 66 -9.24 12.41 -23.03
CA ALA A 66 -8.76 13.53 -23.84
C ALA A 66 -7.80 14.41 -23.03
N SER A 67 -8.15 14.69 -21.77
CA SER A 67 -7.34 15.50 -20.86
C SER A 67 -5.97 14.87 -20.53
N LEU A 68 -5.85 13.55 -20.70
CA LEU A 68 -4.60 12.82 -20.48
C LEU A 68 -3.73 12.74 -21.74
N GLY A 69 -4.15 13.35 -22.86
CA GLY A 69 -3.40 13.32 -24.12
C GLY A 69 -3.64 12.06 -24.95
N TYR A 70 -4.77 11.36 -24.76
CA TYR A 70 -5.13 10.15 -25.54
C TYR A 70 -5.08 10.37 -27.06
N PHE A 71 -5.44 11.58 -27.51
CA PHE A 71 -5.45 11.96 -28.93
C PHE A 71 -4.18 12.68 -29.40
N GLU A 72 -3.25 12.98 -28.48
CA GLU A 72 -2.03 13.74 -28.79
C GLU A 72 -0.91 12.77 -29.21
N ASP A 73 -0.36 12.04 -28.24
CA ASP A 73 0.67 11.03 -28.48
C ASP A 73 0.73 10.00 -27.35
N GLU A 74 1.21 8.81 -27.71
CA GLU A 74 1.26 7.66 -26.80
C GLU A 74 2.15 7.87 -25.58
N LYS A 75 3.24 8.61 -25.73
CA LYS A 75 4.22 8.82 -24.67
C LYS A 75 3.66 9.76 -23.60
N THR A 76 3.01 10.84 -24.01
CA THR A 76 2.32 11.78 -23.11
C THR A 76 1.18 11.07 -22.39
N PHE A 77 0.34 10.34 -23.13
CA PHE A 77 -0.77 9.58 -22.53
C PHE A 77 -0.30 8.58 -21.47
N LYS A 78 0.71 7.78 -21.78
CA LYS A 78 1.26 6.81 -20.82
C LYS A 78 1.80 7.48 -19.56
N LYS A 79 2.46 8.63 -19.70
CA LYS A 79 3.01 9.39 -18.58
C LYS A 79 1.92 9.92 -17.65
N GLU A 80 0.88 10.53 -18.21
CA GLU A 80 -0.22 11.08 -17.41
C GLU A 80 -1.08 9.97 -16.78
N VAL A 81 -1.34 8.88 -17.51
CA VAL A 81 -1.99 7.68 -16.95
C VAL A 81 -1.20 7.14 -15.76
N ALA A 82 0.12 6.97 -15.88
CA ALA A 82 0.95 6.48 -14.79
C ALA A 82 0.90 7.39 -13.54
N LYS A 83 0.87 8.72 -13.72
CA LYS A 83 0.69 9.65 -12.60
C LYS A 83 -0.66 9.49 -11.92
N VAL A 84 -1.75 9.43 -12.70
CA VAL A 84 -3.10 9.24 -12.15
C VAL A 84 -3.20 7.93 -11.40
N VAL A 85 -2.67 6.84 -11.96
CA VAL A 85 -2.63 5.53 -11.30
C VAL A 85 -1.84 5.58 -10.00
N SER A 86 -0.68 6.24 -9.97
CA SER A 86 0.10 6.42 -8.75
C SER A 86 -0.63 7.25 -7.69
N GLU A 87 -1.42 8.26 -8.08
CA GLU A 87 -2.27 9.01 -7.15
C GLU A 87 -3.40 8.14 -6.56
N ILE A 88 -4.00 7.27 -7.38
CA ILE A 88 -5.04 6.34 -6.92
C ILE A 88 -4.44 5.30 -5.98
N ALA A 89 -3.25 4.76 -6.28
CA ALA A 89 -2.55 3.83 -5.40
C ALA A 89 -2.39 4.43 -3.99
N LYS A 90 -1.96 5.70 -3.89
CA LYS A 90 -1.81 6.38 -2.59
C LYS A 90 -3.08 6.49 -1.76
N SER A 91 -4.27 6.48 -2.38
CA SER A 91 -5.55 6.58 -1.67
C SER A 91 -6.20 5.22 -1.39
N VAL A 92 -5.87 4.21 -2.19
CA VAL A 92 -6.45 2.87 -2.12
C VAL A 92 -5.57 1.90 -1.33
N ASP A 93 -4.26 2.06 -1.43
CA ASP A 93 -3.28 1.18 -0.81
C ASP A 93 -3.30 1.37 0.70
N THR A 94 -3.30 0.24 1.40
CA THR A 94 -3.27 0.23 2.87
C THR A 94 -2.36 -0.88 3.32
N LYS A 95 -1.57 -0.58 4.35
CA LYS A 95 -0.64 -1.53 4.95
C LYS A 95 -1.40 -2.53 5.84
N MET A 96 -0.84 -3.73 5.95
CA MET A 96 -1.39 -4.78 6.81
C MET A 96 -1.31 -4.33 8.28
N VAL A 97 -2.36 -4.64 9.05
CA VAL A 97 -2.30 -4.63 10.51
C VAL A 97 -2.22 -6.09 10.94
N PRO A 98 -1.08 -6.60 11.41
CA PRO A 98 -0.95 -8.00 11.81
C PRO A 98 -1.88 -8.38 12.96
N SER A 99 -2.22 -9.66 13.04
CA SER A 99 -2.88 -10.23 14.22
C SER A 99 -1.94 -10.23 15.42
N ARG A 100 -2.50 -10.20 16.63
CA ARG A 100 -1.70 -10.18 17.87
C ARG A 100 -2.34 -10.95 19.01
N MET A 101 -1.50 -11.47 19.89
CA MET A 101 -1.87 -11.96 21.21
C MET A 101 -1.66 -10.87 22.25
N LYS A 102 -2.69 -10.49 22.99
CA LYS A 102 -2.57 -9.59 24.13
C LYS A 102 -1.95 -10.29 25.34
N SER A 103 -1.47 -9.52 26.30
CA SER A 103 -0.90 -10.03 27.55
C SER A 103 -1.88 -10.82 28.42
N ASP A 104 -3.19 -10.58 28.24
CA ASP A 104 -4.27 -11.34 28.90
C ASP A 104 -4.64 -12.65 28.17
N GLY A 105 -3.94 -12.99 27.08
CA GLY A 105 -4.21 -14.17 26.26
C GLY A 105 -5.33 -13.98 25.23
N THR A 106 -5.86 -12.76 25.07
CA THR A 106 -6.87 -12.45 24.06
C THR A 106 -6.22 -12.33 22.67
N TRP A 107 -6.75 -13.09 21.72
CA TRP A 107 -6.40 -12.95 20.31
C TRP A 107 -7.13 -11.78 19.67
N VAL A 108 -6.41 -10.95 18.92
CA VAL A 108 -6.96 -9.85 18.14
C VAL A 108 -6.64 -10.12 16.67
N GLU A 109 -7.68 -10.28 15.87
CA GLU A 109 -7.53 -10.41 14.43
C GLU A 109 -6.99 -9.12 13.81
N GLY A 110 -6.06 -9.31 12.88
CA GLY A 110 -5.49 -8.24 12.08
C GLY A 110 -6.43 -7.74 10.98
N LYS A 111 -5.95 -6.76 10.21
CA LYS A 111 -6.63 -6.20 9.04
C LYS A 111 -5.80 -6.46 7.78
N PRO A 112 -6.46 -6.80 6.65
CA PRO A 112 -5.77 -7.03 5.39
C PRO A 112 -5.04 -5.78 4.90
N SER A 113 -3.97 -6.00 4.13
CA SER A 113 -3.45 -4.97 3.24
C SER A 113 -4.20 -5.01 1.91
N TYR A 114 -4.26 -3.86 1.26
CA TYR A 114 -4.75 -3.72 -0.09
C TYR A 114 -3.70 -3.01 -0.94
N GLU A 115 -3.46 -3.52 -2.13
CA GLU A 115 -2.42 -3.02 -3.03
C GLU A 115 -2.99 -2.95 -4.45
N LEU A 116 -2.97 -1.77 -5.05
CA LEU A 116 -3.37 -1.55 -6.43
C LEU A 116 -2.32 -2.15 -7.37
N MET A 117 -2.75 -3.01 -8.29
CA MET A 117 -1.92 -3.52 -9.36
C MET A 117 -1.72 -2.43 -10.43
N GLU A 118 -0.86 -1.45 -10.13
CA GLU A 118 -0.66 -0.25 -10.96
C GLU A 118 -0.37 -0.61 -12.42
N LYS A 119 0.50 -1.60 -12.65
CA LYS A 119 0.83 -2.06 -14.01
C LYS A 119 -0.41 -2.57 -14.76
N GLU A 120 -1.23 -3.38 -14.11
CA GLU A 120 -2.45 -3.93 -14.73
C GLU A 120 -3.45 -2.81 -15.03
N LEU A 121 -3.60 -1.84 -14.13
CA LEU A 121 -4.48 -0.70 -14.37
C LEU A 121 -3.96 0.20 -15.50
N ILE A 122 -2.66 0.47 -15.55
CA ILE A 122 -2.03 1.20 -16.66
C ILE A 122 -2.29 0.45 -17.97
N ASP A 123 -2.04 -0.86 -18.03
CA ASP A 123 -2.24 -1.65 -19.24
C ASP A 123 -3.72 -1.63 -19.68
N LYS A 124 -4.68 -1.70 -18.74
CA LYS A 124 -6.12 -1.53 -19.04
C LYS A 124 -6.42 -0.15 -19.63
N LEU A 125 -5.93 0.92 -19.00
CA LEU A 125 -6.15 2.31 -19.44
C LEU A 125 -5.48 2.61 -20.79
N MET A 126 -4.32 2.03 -21.05
CA MET A 126 -3.60 2.17 -22.32
C MET A 126 -4.36 1.54 -23.50
N ASN A 127 -5.14 0.50 -23.22
CA ASN A 127 -5.96 -0.22 -24.19
C ASN A 127 -7.45 0.17 -24.13
N ALA A 128 -7.77 1.27 -23.43
CA ALA A 128 -9.16 1.66 -23.27
C ALA A 128 -9.80 2.04 -24.61
N GLY A 129 -10.96 1.43 -24.85
CA GLY A 129 -11.81 1.70 -25.99
C GLY A 129 -12.68 2.93 -25.77
N MET A 130 -13.11 3.55 -26.86
CA MET A 130 -13.95 4.75 -26.84
C MET A 130 -15.38 4.52 -26.32
N TRP A 131 -15.72 3.27 -25.99
CA TRP A 131 -17.02 2.84 -25.45
C TRP A 131 -16.91 2.38 -24.00
N ASP A 132 -15.70 2.30 -23.45
CA ASP A 132 -15.51 1.88 -22.07
C ASP A 132 -15.96 2.98 -21.13
N SER A 133 -16.95 2.69 -20.29
CA SER A 133 -17.50 3.66 -19.34
C SER A 133 -16.94 3.53 -17.93
N SER A 134 -16.43 2.35 -17.58
CA SER A 134 -15.93 2.09 -16.24
C SER A 134 -14.96 0.91 -16.17
N TYR A 135 -13.97 1.00 -15.29
CA TYR A 135 -13.13 -0.12 -14.89
C TYR A 135 -13.14 -0.33 -13.38
N GLN A 136 -13.14 -1.60 -12.98
CA GLN A 136 -12.83 -1.97 -11.62
C GLN A 136 -11.32 -1.90 -11.38
N LEU A 137 -10.93 -1.27 -10.28
CA LEU A 137 -9.55 -1.23 -9.85
C LEU A 137 -9.03 -2.65 -9.55
N PRO A 138 -7.91 -3.08 -10.16
CA PRO A 138 -7.31 -4.37 -9.85
C PRO A 138 -6.58 -4.28 -8.51
N ILE A 139 -7.30 -4.53 -7.42
CA ILE A 139 -6.78 -4.44 -6.04
C ILE A 139 -6.54 -5.85 -5.51
N VAL A 140 -5.34 -6.12 -5.02
CA VAL A 140 -5.00 -7.38 -4.34
C VAL A 140 -5.20 -7.21 -2.84
N GLU A 141 -6.05 -8.06 -2.26
CA GLU A 141 -6.19 -8.20 -0.81
C GLU A 141 -5.23 -9.27 -0.28
N LYS A 142 -4.47 -8.95 0.77
CA LYS A 142 -3.63 -9.93 1.50
C LYS A 142 -4.02 -9.90 2.98
N LYS A 143 -4.65 -10.96 3.45
CA LYS A 143 -5.06 -11.11 4.86
C LYS A 143 -3.90 -11.63 5.70
N PRO A 144 -3.79 -11.21 6.97
CA PRO A 144 -2.91 -11.87 7.93
C PRO A 144 -3.23 -13.36 8.01
N VAL A 145 -2.21 -14.22 7.98
CA VAL A 145 -2.38 -15.69 8.03
C VAL A 145 -1.95 -16.30 9.36
N ALA A 146 -1.40 -15.49 10.28
CA ALA A 146 -1.11 -15.91 11.64
C ALA A 146 -2.36 -16.44 12.39
N THR A 147 -2.15 -17.43 13.26
CA THR A 147 -3.23 -18.07 14.05
C THR A 147 -3.09 -17.78 15.54
N ALA A 148 -4.22 -17.86 16.27
CA ALA A 148 -4.24 -17.74 17.72
C ALA A 148 -3.37 -18.81 18.42
N GLU A 149 -3.25 -19.98 17.80
CA GLU A 149 -2.47 -21.11 18.33
C GLU A 149 -0.96 -20.80 18.31
N ALA A 150 -0.46 -20.26 17.20
CA ALA A 150 0.90 -19.72 17.11
C ALA A 150 1.13 -18.60 18.15
N GLY A 151 0.15 -17.72 18.36
CA GLY A 151 0.25 -16.65 19.36
C GLY A 151 0.43 -17.13 20.80
N ARG A 152 -0.18 -18.28 21.16
CA ARG A 152 -0.06 -18.89 22.51
C ARG A 152 1.28 -19.59 22.72
N GLY A 153 1.94 -20.03 21.65
CA GLY A 153 3.25 -20.69 21.74
C GLY A 153 4.31 -19.76 22.31
N ASN A 154 5.13 -20.24 23.25
CA ASN A 154 6.29 -19.49 23.73
C ASN A 154 7.43 -19.48 22.70
N GLY A 155 7.49 -20.49 21.84
CA GLY A 155 8.44 -20.55 20.73
C GLY A 155 9.91 -20.62 21.16
N THR A 156 10.78 -20.50 20.17
CA THR A 156 12.24 -20.37 20.37
C THR A 156 12.70 -18.99 19.92
N VAL A 157 13.50 -18.31 20.73
CA VAL A 157 14.09 -17.01 20.36
C VAL A 157 15.09 -17.21 19.23
N ILE A 158 14.81 -16.63 18.07
CA ILE A 158 15.64 -16.68 16.86
C ILE A 158 16.29 -15.33 16.52
N GLY A 159 15.89 -14.26 17.21
CA GLY A 159 16.55 -12.96 17.16
C GLY A 159 16.29 -12.19 18.44
N ARG A 160 17.30 -11.47 18.94
CA ARG A 160 17.22 -10.72 20.19
C ARG A 160 18.12 -9.51 20.15
N PHE A 161 17.57 -8.33 20.44
CA PHE A 161 18.35 -7.12 20.58
C PHE A 161 17.88 -6.28 21.75
N GLU A 162 18.81 -5.54 22.34
CA GLU A 162 18.51 -4.67 23.47
C GLU A 162 19.19 -3.31 23.31
N THR A 163 18.54 -2.27 23.83
CA THR A 163 19.10 -0.92 23.87
C THR A 163 18.97 -0.31 25.26
N ASN A 164 19.94 0.51 25.64
CA ASN A 164 19.98 1.12 26.97
C ASN A 164 19.04 2.33 27.06
N LEU A 165 18.29 2.41 28.15
CA LEU A 165 17.40 3.52 28.51
C LEU A 165 18.00 4.42 29.60
N GLY A 166 19.15 4.06 30.15
CA GLY A 166 19.84 4.84 31.19
C GLY A 166 20.06 6.29 30.77
N GLY A 167 19.77 7.21 31.70
CA GLY A 167 19.82 8.66 31.45
C GLY A 167 18.65 9.22 30.65
N SER A 168 17.67 8.40 30.25
CA SER A 168 16.43 8.89 29.62
C SER A 168 15.53 9.59 30.62
N THR A 169 14.82 10.62 30.16
CA THR A 169 13.77 11.28 30.94
C THR A 169 12.54 10.39 31.09
N GLY A 170 11.72 10.64 32.10
CA GLY A 170 10.48 9.88 32.34
C GLY A 170 9.55 9.86 31.13
N GLY A 171 9.32 11.01 30.48
CA GLY A 171 8.47 11.08 29.28
C GLY A 171 8.99 10.27 28.10
N ARG A 172 10.32 10.23 27.91
CA ARG A 172 10.94 9.40 26.87
C ARG A 172 10.77 7.90 27.15
N ILE A 173 10.96 7.49 28.41
CA ILE A 173 10.76 6.09 28.83
C ILE A 173 9.29 5.69 28.63
N GLU A 174 8.35 6.58 28.96
CA GLU A 174 6.93 6.33 28.76
C GLU A 174 6.57 6.16 27.28
N ASN A 175 7.09 7.00 26.39
CA ASN A 175 6.89 6.86 24.95
C ASN A 175 7.43 5.52 24.41
N ILE A 176 8.59 5.10 24.90
CA ILE A 176 9.19 3.80 24.56
C ILE A 176 8.32 2.66 25.07
N ARG A 177 7.80 2.78 26.30
CA ARG A 177 6.89 1.79 26.90
C ARG A 177 5.59 1.66 26.10
N LEU A 178 4.98 2.77 25.69
CA LEU A 178 3.75 2.78 24.90
C LEU A 178 3.95 2.15 23.52
N SER A 179 5.00 2.56 22.80
CA SER A 179 5.31 2.01 21.49
C SER A 179 5.71 0.54 21.53
N SER A 180 6.50 0.11 22.53
CA SER A 180 6.88 -1.30 22.68
C SER A 180 5.69 -2.20 23.03
N ASN A 181 4.79 -1.75 23.92
CA ASN A 181 3.55 -2.48 24.25
C ASN A 181 2.57 -2.58 23.06
N THR A 182 2.61 -1.59 22.16
CA THR A 182 1.80 -1.60 20.94
C THR A 182 2.26 -2.69 19.99
N VAL A 183 3.58 -2.91 19.87
CA VAL A 183 4.18 -3.96 19.05
C VAL A 183 4.13 -5.34 19.72
N ASN A 184 4.23 -5.39 21.04
CA ASN A 184 4.32 -6.65 21.78
C ASN A 184 3.14 -7.58 21.51
N GLY A 185 3.46 -8.84 21.21
CA GLY A 185 2.51 -9.91 20.95
C GLY A 185 2.01 -10.00 19.50
N VAL A 186 2.52 -9.18 18.58
CA VAL A 186 2.26 -9.33 17.14
C VAL A 186 2.73 -10.70 16.66
N VAL A 187 1.92 -11.36 15.83
CA VAL A 187 2.26 -12.64 15.20
C VAL A 187 2.21 -12.48 13.69
N LEU A 188 3.23 -12.98 13.00
CA LEU A 188 3.36 -12.94 11.54
C LEU A 188 3.46 -14.37 11.01
N GLY A 189 2.48 -14.79 10.23
CA GLY A 189 2.59 -16.02 9.44
C GLY A 189 3.39 -15.79 8.15
N LYS A 190 3.50 -16.83 7.33
CA LYS A 190 4.22 -16.76 6.06
C LYS A 190 3.63 -15.69 5.14
N GLY A 191 4.46 -14.75 4.71
CA GLY A 191 4.10 -13.62 3.84
C GLY A 191 3.46 -12.44 4.56
N ASP A 192 3.16 -12.56 5.87
CA ASP A 192 2.63 -11.43 6.63
C ASP A 192 3.69 -10.34 6.76
N ARG A 193 3.24 -9.09 6.64
CA ARG A 193 4.08 -7.90 6.77
C ARG A 193 3.77 -7.16 8.04
N PHE A 194 4.82 -6.80 8.77
CA PHE A 194 4.77 -5.82 9.83
C PHE A 194 5.05 -4.44 9.25
N SER A 195 4.28 -3.45 9.70
CA SER A 195 4.55 -2.02 9.52
C SER A 195 4.47 -1.34 10.88
N PHE A 196 5.53 -0.64 11.27
CA PHE A 196 5.58 0.05 12.54
C PHE A 196 4.51 1.15 12.61
N ASN A 197 4.40 1.95 11.55
CA ASN A 197 3.40 3.02 11.44
C ASN A 197 1.96 2.51 11.41
N SER A 198 1.70 1.30 10.92
CA SER A 198 0.34 0.74 10.90
C SER A 198 -0.19 0.37 12.29
N LEU A 199 0.72 0.16 13.25
CA LEU A 199 0.37 -0.16 14.63
C LEU A 199 0.52 1.04 15.57
N VAL A 200 1.65 1.72 15.50
CA VAL A 200 1.96 2.86 16.39
C VAL A 200 1.28 4.13 15.91
N GLY A 201 1.33 4.38 14.60
CA GLY A 201 0.79 5.59 13.98
C GLY A 201 1.44 6.87 14.48
N ASP A 202 0.71 7.98 14.36
CA ASP A 202 1.14 9.28 14.88
C ASP A 202 1.26 9.27 16.42
N THR A 203 2.30 9.90 16.96
CA THR A 203 2.64 9.91 18.39
C THR A 203 2.08 11.15 19.08
N THR A 204 0.78 11.11 19.37
CA THR A 204 0.03 12.29 19.84
C THR A 204 -0.28 12.25 21.36
N PRO A 205 -0.57 13.41 21.98
CA PRO A 205 -0.85 13.48 23.43
C PRO A 205 -2.10 12.69 23.85
N ASP A 206 -3.13 12.64 23.00
CA ASP A 206 -4.37 11.89 23.24
C ASP A 206 -4.15 10.37 23.27
N LYS A 207 -3.07 9.88 22.65
CA LYS A 207 -2.61 8.49 22.76
C LYS A 207 -1.70 8.25 23.97
N GLY A 208 -1.49 9.26 24.81
CA GLY A 208 -0.66 9.20 26.01
C GLY A 208 0.83 9.47 25.77
N TYR A 209 1.25 9.78 24.54
CA TYR A 209 2.64 10.15 24.28
C TYR A 209 2.95 11.47 24.97
N GLN A 210 4.15 11.56 25.52
CA GLN A 210 4.67 12.70 26.26
C GLN A 210 5.76 13.40 25.46
N LEU A 211 6.07 14.64 25.84
CA LEU A 211 7.21 15.36 25.28
C LEU A 211 8.51 14.63 25.65
N GLY A 212 9.32 14.37 24.63
CA GLY A 212 10.67 13.82 24.76
C GLY A 212 11.57 14.41 23.69
N LYS A 213 12.89 14.27 23.88
CA LYS A 213 13.86 14.70 22.87
C LYS A 213 13.79 13.77 21.66
N GLU A 214 13.62 14.37 20.49
CA GLU A 214 13.66 13.73 19.18
C GLU A 214 14.66 14.44 18.26
N ILE A 215 15.04 13.80 17.15
CA ILE A 215 15.96 14.37 16.17
C ILE A 215 15.18 14.74 14.91
N VAL A 216 15.06 16.03 14.63
CA VAL A 216 14.42 16.58 13.42
C VAL A 216 15.46 17.42 12.68
N ASP A 217 15.70 17.11 11.40
CA ASP A 217 16.75 17.75 10.58
C ASP A 217 18.12 17.83 11.27
N GLY A 218 18.44 16.79 12.03
CA GLY A 218 19.68 16.69 12.78
C GLY A 218 19.76 17.56 14.05
N LYS A 219 18.67 18.19 14.50
CA LYS A 219 18.61 18.96 15.74
C LYS A 219 17.79 18.23 16.79
N LEU A 220 18.20 18.32 18.05
CA LEU A 220 17.40 17.85 19.17
C LEU A 220 16.29 18.85 19.45
N VAL A 221 15.04 18.44 19.27
CA VAL A 221 13.84 19.22 19.57
C VAL A 221 12.94 18.44 20.53
N ASP A 222 12.03 19.13 21.20
CA ASP A 222 10.99 18.48 21.99
C ASP A 222 9.81 18.15 21.07
N GLY A 223 9.41 16.88 21.07
CA GLY A 223 8.25 16.39 20.33
C GLY A 223 7.55 15.28 21.09
N TYR A 224 6.27 15.08 20.78
CA TYR A 224 5.52 13.96 21.33
C TYR A 224 5.98 12.66 20.68
N GLY A 225 6.33 11.67 21.49
CA GLY A 225 6.89 10.42 20.97
C GLY A 225 8.43 10.39 20.89
N GLY A 226 9.13 11.40 21.43
CA GLY A 226 10.59 11.33 21.59
C GLY A 226 10.99 10.01 22.29
N GLY A 227 11.81 9.21 21.61
CA GLY A 227 12.18 7.85 22.03
C GLY A 227 11.64 6.72 21.12
N VAL A 228 10.58 6.94 20.35
CA VAL A 228 9.95 5.90 19.52
C VAL A 228 10.89 5.33 18.44
N CYS A 229 11.79 6.14 17.88
CA CYS A 229 12.83 5.65 16.97
C CYS A 229 13.80 4.63 17.62
N GLN A 230 13.98 4.67 18.94
CA GLN A 230 14.74 3.64 19.66
C GLN A 230 13.95 2.33 19.71
N THR A 231 12.63 2.39 19.85
CA THR A 231 11.75 1.22 19.77
C THR A 231 11.85 0.53 18.40
N SER A 232 11.69 1.28 17.30
CA SER A 232 11.81 0.74 15.95
C SER A 232 13.22 0.22 15.67
N SER A 233 14.27 0.93 16.09
CA SER A 233 15.66 0.46 15.92
C SER A 233 15.94 -0.83 16.71
N THR A 234 15.41 -0.95 17.92
CA THR A 234 15.58 -2.17 18.73
C THR A 234 14.88 -3.35 18.07
N LEU A 235 13.64 -3.15 17.61
CA LEU A 235 12.88 -4.16 16.88
C LEU A 235 13.56 -4.55 15.56
N PHE A 236 14.03 -3.58 14.77
CA PHE A 236 14.73 -3.82 13.52
C PHE A 236 15.91 -4.77 13.71
N ASN A 237 16.73 -4.54 14.73
CA ASN A 237 17.91 -5.39 14.95
C ASN A 237 17.53 -6.82 15.32
N ALA A 238 16.50 -7.02 16.15
CA ALA A 238 16.02 -8.36 16.49
C ALA A 238 15.40 -9.07 15.25
N ALA A 239 14.63 -8.34 14.44
CA ALA A 239 14.01 -8.84 13.21
C ALA A 239 15.05 -9.22 12.15
N ASP A 240 16.08 -8.39 11.95
CA ASP A 240 17.18 -8.64 11.03
C ASP A 240 18.02 -9.84 11.49
N GLN A 241 18.31 -9.96 12.80
CA GLN A 241 18.99 -11.14 13.35
C GLN A 241 18.17 -12.43 13.17
N ALA A 242 16.84 -12.33 13.27
CA ALA A 242 15.93 -13.45 13.02
C ALA A 242 15.76 -13.81 11.54
N GLY A 243 16.39 -13.08 10.62
CA GLY A 243 16.30 -13.32 9.18
C GLY A 243 14.98 -12.88 8.54
N LEU A 244 14.21 -11.99 9.19
CA LEU A 244 13.02 -11.42 8.57
C LEU A 244 13.42 -10.52 7.41
N LYS A 245 12.63 -10.54 6.33
CA LYS A 245 12.95 -9.80 5.11
C LYS A 245 12.61 -8.33 5.29
N MET A 246 13.63 -7.47 5.32
CA MET A 246 13.44 -6.02 5.36
C MET A 246 12.83 -5.52 4.04
N VAL A 247 11.70 -4.83 4.12
CA VAL A 247 10.97 -4.27 2.97
C VAL A 247 11.17 -2.76 2.89
N GLU A 248 11.10 -2.07 4.03
CA GLU A 248 11.30 -0.62 4.14
C GLU A 248 12.12 -0.34 5.40
N ARG A 249 13.21 0.42 5.24
CA ARG A 249 14.01 0.92 6.36
C ARG A 249 14.74 2.18 5.93
N SER A 250 14.65 3.20 6.76
CA SER A 250 15.46 4.42 6.65
C SER A 250 16.36 4.58 7.86
N THR A 251 17.50 5.23 7.70
CA THR A 251 18.40 5.62 8.80
C THR A 251 18.35 7.13 9.03
N HIS A 252 18.71 7.58 10.22
CA HIS A 252 18.84 8.99 10.54
C HIS A 252 19.99 9.59 9.74
N SER A 253 19.91 10.88 9.47
CA SER A 253 21.02 11.65 8.89
C SER A 253 22.20 11.82 9.85
N LYS A 254 21.99 11.60 11.16
CA LYS A 254 23.00 11.66 12.22
C LYS A 254 23.03 10.35 13.00
N GLU A 255 24.20 10.00 13.49
CA GLU A 255 24.37 8.82 14.34
C GLU A 255 23.58 8.96 15.64
N VAL A 256 22.92 7.88 16.03
CA VAL A 256 22.16 7.78 17.27
C VAL A 256 22.95 6.97 18.29
N GLY A 257 22.93 7.40 19.56
CA GLY A 257 23.79 6.79 20.61
C GLY A 257 23.30 5.45 21.16
N TYR A 258 22.13 4.95 20.74
CA TYR A 258 21.51 3.75 21.30
C TYR A 258 21.66 2.47 20.45
N VAL A 259 22.21 2.57 19.23
CA VAL A 259 22.56 1.41 18.37
C VAL A 259 23.86 1.68 17.62
N PRO A 260 24.58 0.64 17.13
CA PRO A 260 25.75 0.81 16.28
C PRO A 260 25.43 1.58 14.98
N LYS A 261 26.47 2.17 14.37
CA LYS A 261 26.33 2.89 13.10
C LYS A 261 25.66 2.04 12.02
N GLY A 262 24.64 2.60 11.36
CA GLY A 262 23.88 1.95 10.30
C GLY A 262 22.88 0.90 10.79
N ARG A 263 22.72 0.73 12.11
CA ARG A 263 21.79 -0.23 12.73
C ARG A 263 20.54 0.44 13.29
N ASP A 264 20.25 1.66 12.91
CA ASP A 264 19.03 2.38 13.28
C ASP A 264 17.91 2.18 12.25
N ALA A 265 16.68 2.42 12.68
CA ALA A 265 15.48 2.41 11.86
C ALA A 265 14.63 3.63 12.23
N THR A 266 14.69 4.68 11.39
CA THR A 266 13.99 5.94 11.59
C THR A 266 12.53 5.83 11.21
N ILE A 267 11.67 6.41 12.03
CA ILE A 267 10.22 6.51 11.79
C ILE A 267 9.85 7.99 11.76
N ALA A 268 9.00 8.36 10.81
CA ALA A 268 8.39 9.68 10.73
C ALA A 268 7.00 9.51 10.12
N TYR A 269 5.97 9.43 10.96
CA TYR A 269 4.62 9.14 10.48
C TYR A 269 4.09 10.28 9.57
N PRO A 270 3.44 9.97 8.43
CA PRO A 270 3.29 8.66 7.79
C PRO A 270 4.40 8.33 6.76
N TYR A 271 5.43 9.16 6.64
CA TYR A 271 6.41 9.18 5.55
C TYR A 271 7.55 8.16 5.61
N LEU A 272 8.14 7.92 6.79
CA LEU A 272 9.20 6.93 7.00
C LEU A 272 8.70 5.82 7.92
N ASP A 273 8.85 4.57 7.50
CA ASP A 273 8.40 3.40 8.24
C ASP A 273 9.49 2.33 8.36
N LEU A 274 9.28 1.40 9.29
CA LEU A 274 9.98 0.14 9.36
C LEU A 274 9.00 -0.95 8.94
N VAL A 275 9.26 -1.54 7.77
CA VAL A 275 8.44 -2.62 7.22
C VAL A 275 9.30 -3.85 7.01
N PHE A 276 8.84 -5.00 7.50
CA PHE A 276 9.48 -6.29 7.24
C PHE A 276 8.43 -7.39 7.05
N GLU A 277 8.84 -8.47 6.38
CA GLU A 277 8.00 -9.60 6.00
C GLU A 277 8.54 -10.90 6.61
N ASN A 278 7.67 -11.74 7.15
CA ASN A 278 8.04 -13.11 7.48
C ASN A 278 8.02 -13.97 6.22
N ALA A 279 9.19 -14.19 5.61
CA ALA A 279 9.31 -15.03 4.42
C ALA A 279 9.40 -16.54 4.75
N SER A 280 9.52 -16.91 6.03
CA SER A 280 9.66 -18.30 6.47
C SER A 280 8.32 -19.03 6.57
N ASP A 281 8.36 -20.37 6.58
CA ASP A 281 7.16 -21.20 6.73
C ASP A 281 6.63 -21.20 8.17
N ASN A 282 7.51 -20.97 9.16
CA ASN A 282 7.12 -20.93 10.56
C ASN A 282 6.60 -19.54 10.92
N PRO A 283 5.46 -19.43 11.62
CA PRO A 283 5.03 -18.17 12.20
C PRO A 283 6.08 -17.63 13.18
N VAL A 284 6.12 -16.31 13.29
CA VAL A 284 6.97 -15.63 14.27
C VAL A 284 6.14 -14.73 15.16
N LYS A 285 6.50 -14.65 16.44
CA LYS A 285 5.92 -13.72 17.41
C LYS A 285 6.94 -12.67 17.82
N LEU A 286 6.53 -11.41 17.78
CA LEU A 286 7.31 -10.28 18.26
C LEU A 286 7.05 -10.08 19.75
N VAL A 287 8.11 -10.10 20.54
CA VAL A 287 8.05 -9.90 21.99
C VAL A 287 8.86 -8.66 22.32
N MET A 288 8.24 -7.68 22.99
CA MET A 288 8.90 -6.46 23.40
C MET A 288 8.54 -6.10 24.84
N PHE A 289 9.56 -5.76 25.63
CA PHE A 289 9.39 -5.38 27.03
C PHE A 289 10.56 -4.51 27.51
N ILE A 290 10.35 -3.85 28.64
CA ILE A 290 11.40 -3.12 29.36
C ILE A 290 11.77 -3.95 30.59
N ASP A 291 13.06 -4.23 30.74
CA ASP A 291 13.63 -4.87 31.94
C ASP A 291 14.71 -3.96 32.54
N GLY A 292 14.46 -3.47 33.75
CA GLY A 292 15.27 -2.42 34.38
C GLY A 292 15.43 -1.21 33.47
N GLN A 293 16.66 -0.97 33.01
CA GLN A 293 17.01 0.15 32.12
C GLN A 293 17.25 -0.30 30.67
N LYS A 294 16.68 -1.44 30.26
CA LYS A 294 16.87 -1.96 28.90
C LYS A 294 15.53 -2.11 28.22
N LEU A 295 15.43 -1.61 26.99
CA LEU A 295 14.38 -2.03 26.06
C LEU A 295 14.89 -3.29 25.35
N ILE A 296 14.08 -4.35 25.37
CA ILE A 296 14.41 -5.64 24.75
C ILE A 296 13.38 -5.95 23.67
N ALA A 297 13.86 -6.40 22.51
CA ALA A 297 13.06 -6.97 21.44
C ALA A 297 13.53 -8.39 21.15
N GLU A 298 12.59 -9.32 21.07
CA GLU A 298 12.81 -10.72 20.75
C GLU A 298 11.87 -11.15 19.62
N VAL A 299 12.35 -12.04 18.76
CA VAL A 299 11.57 -12.69 17.71
C VAL A 299 11.56 -14.18 18.01
N HIS A 300 10.37 -14.73 18.20
CA HIS A 300 10.17 -16.13 18.58
C HIS A 300 9.62 -16.89 17.38
N ALA A 301 10.27 -17.97 16.95
CA ALA A 301 9.64 -18.93 16.05
C ALA A 301 8.63 -19.75 16.86
N VAL A 302 7.36 -19.73 16.47
CA VAL A 302 6.21 -20.29 17.22
C VAL A 302 5.39 -21.27 16.39
#